data_AF-A0A838KPL2-F1
#
_entry.id   AF-A0A838KPL2-F1
#
_cell.length_a   1.000
_cell.length_b   1.000
_cell.length_c   1.000
_cell.angle_alpha   90.00
_cell.angle_beta   90.00
_cell.angle_gamma   90.00
#
_symmetry.space_group_name_H-M   'P 1'
#
loop_
_entity.id
_entity.type
_entity.pdbx_description
1 polymer ?
#
loop_
_entity_poly.entity_id
_entity_poly.type
_entity_poly.pdbx_seq_one_letter_code
_entity_poly.pdbx_strand_id
1 'polypeptide(L)'
;ETGERYDDVVVLWVESEADKEALVADESTPFFTTPHFNGHTSVLLRTCRIGQLSRDELAEVVYDAWLARASPTAARKWLADHPAGS
;
A
#
# COMPACT_ATOMS: atom_id res chain seq x y z
N GLU A 1 26.50 1.92 -0.23
CA GLU A 1 25.13 2.45 -0.28
C GLU A 1 25.20 3.94 0.03
N THR A 2 24.59 4.80 -0.80
CA THR A 2 24.85 6.26 -0.78
C THR A 2 24.24 7.00 0.41
N GLY A 3 23.41 6.35 1.25
CA GLY A 3 22.81 6.99 2.43
C GLY A 3 21.84 8.14 2.10
N GLU A 4 21.54 8.37 0.82
CA GLU A 4 20.56 9.37 0.39
C GLU A 4 19.15 8.90 0.76
N ARG A 5 18.41 9.80 1.41
CA ARG A 5 16.99 9.58 1.71
C ARG A 5 16.21 9.65 0.42
N TYR A 6 15.37 8.66 0.17
CA TYR A 6 14.33 8.80 -0.84
C TYR A 6 13.37 9.91 -0.40
N ASP A 7 13.27 10.97 -1.19
CA ASP A 7 12.36 12.09 -1.00
C ASP A 7 10.97 11.81 -1.60
N ASP A 8 10.83 10.70 -2.32
CA ASP A 8 9.68 10.31 -3.11
C ASP A 8 9.08 8.95 -2.67
N VAL A 9 9.24 8.56 -1.40
CA VAL A 9 8.74 7.28 -0.87
C VAL A 9 7.64 7.49 0.16
N VAL A 10 6.51 6.79 -0.04
CA VAL A 10 5.42 6.66 0.93
C VAL A 10 5.38 5.23 1.45
N VAL A 11 5.12 5.06 2.75
CA VAL A 11 4.92 3.75 3.39
C VAL A 11 3.41 3.50 3.52
N LEU A 12 2.97 2.33 3.05
CA LEU A 12 1.57 1.90 3.12
C LEU A 12 1.49 0.59 3.90
N TRP A 13 0.59 0.52 4.87
CA TRP A 13 0.31 -0.72 5.59
C TRP A 13 -0.52 -1.66 4.73
N VAL A 14 -0.38 -2.96 4.96
CA VAL A 14 -1.22 -4.00 4.35
C VAL A 14 -1.72 -4.94 5.43
N GLU A 15 -2.73 -5.75 5.12
CA GLU A 15 -3.35 -6.66 6.09
C GLU A 15 -2.40 -7.79 6.50
N SER A 16 -1.63 -8.34 5.55
CA SER A 16 -0.72 -9.46 5.81
C SER A 16 0.61 -9.36 5.05
N GLU A 17 1.57 -10.21 5.44
CA GLU A 17 2.82 -10.38 4.66
C GLU A 17 2.54 -10.94 3.26
N ALA A 18 1.51 -11.76 3.09
CA ALA A 18 1.14 -12.31 1.79
C ALA A 18 0.65 -11.21 0.83
N ASP A 19 -0.14 -10.25 1.32
CA ASP A 19 -0.59 -9.11 0.51
C ASP A 19 0.59 -8.22 0.12
N LYS A 20 1.55 -8.03 1.04
CA LYS A 20 2.79 -7.33 0.73
C LYS A 20 3.55 -8.04 -0.40
N GLU A 21 3.73 -9.36 -0.29
CA GLU A 21 4.43 -10.17 -1.29
C GLU A 21 3.74 -10.08 -2.65
N ALA A 22 2.41 -10.14 -2.69
CA ALA A 22 1.64 -10.00 -3.91
C ALA A 22 1.86 -8.63 -4.59
N LEU A 23 1.85 -7.53 -3.82
CA LEU A 23 2.06 -6.18 -4.35
C LEU A 23 3.48 -5.97 -4.89
N VAL A 24 4.51 -6.51 -4.23
CA VAL A 24 5.92 -6.32 -4.65
C VAL A 24 6.37 -7.32 -5.72
N ALA A 25 5.58 -8.37 -5.97
CA ALA A 25 5.91 -9.38 -6.99
C ALA A 25 5.81 -8.83 -8.43
N ASP A 26 4.98 -7.82 -8.65
CA ASP A 26 4.83 -7.18 -9.96
C ASP A 26 5.75 -5.95 -10.09
N GLU A 27 6.89 -6.14 -10.75
CA GLU A 27 7.90 -5.10 -11.00
C GLU A 27 7.41 -3.96 -11.92
N SER A 28 6.30 -4.17 -12.64
CA SER A 28 5.68 -3.14 -13.47
C SER A 28 4.98 -2.06 -12.65
N THR A 29 4.63 -2.36 -11.40
CA THR A 29 3.99 -1.45 -10.45
C THR A 29 5.03 -0.58 -9.72
N PRO A 30 4.61 0.52 -9.07
CA PRO A 30 5.52 1.38 -8.31
C PRO A 30 5.83 0.86 -6.89
N PHE A 31 5.38 -0.35 -6.54
CA PHE A 31 5.54 -0.94 -5.22
C PHE A 31 6.89 -1.65 -5.07
N PHE A 32 7.48 -1.53 -3.88
CA PHE A 32 8.73 -2.22 -3.55
C PHE A 32 8.88 -2.45 -2.05
N THR A 33 9.90 -3.20 -1.66
CA THR A 33 10.34 -3.37 -0.27
C THR A 33 11.87 -3.31 -0.19
N THR A 34 12.40 -3.14 1.01
CA THR A 34 13.84 -3.24 1.29
C THR A 34 14.07 -4.24 2.43
N PRO A 35 15.30 -4.76 2.62
CA PRO A 35 15.60 -5.67 3.72
C PRO A 35 15.22 -5.14 5.11
N HIS A 36 15.18 -3.82 5.29
CA HIS A 36 14.75 -3.18 6.54
C HIS A 36 13.27 -3.45 6.88
N PHE A 37 12.44 -3.74 5.88
CA PHE A 37 11.01 -4.00 6.03
C PHE A 37 10.67 -5.50 6.00
N ASN A 38 11.66 -6.40 6.08
CA ASN A 38 11.40 -7.84 6.17
C ASN A 38 10.62 -8.17 7.46
N GLY A 39 9.55 -8.96 7.35
CA GLY A 39 8.65 -9.26 8.47
C GLY A 39 7.75 -8.10 8.92
N HIS A 40 7.73 -6.99 8.18
CA HIS A 40 6.85 -5.86 8.44
C HIS A 40 5.72 -5.80 7.41
N THR A 41 4.47 -5.67 7.86
CA THR A 41 3.26 -5.56 7.04
C THR A 41 3.10 -4.16 6.43
N SER A 42 4.12 -3.72 5.69
CA SER A 42 4.05 -2.52 4.87
C SER A 42 4.83 -2.66 3.58
N VAL A 43 4.32 -1.97 2.57
CA VAL A 43 4.93 -1.80 1.24
C VAL A 43 5.39 -0.35 1.07
N LEU A 44 6.40 -0.15 0.24
CA LEU A 44 6.90 1.17 -0.13
C LEU A 44 6.38 1.53 -1.53
N LEU A 45 5.95 2.78 -1.70
CA LEU A 45 5.48 3.32 -2.98
C LEU A 45 6.41 4.43 -3.46
N ARG A 46 6.94 4.32 -4.69
CA ARG A 46 7.67 5.42 -5.36
C ARG A 46 6.69 6.41 -5.99
N THR A 47 6.57 7.61 -5.43
CA THR A 47 5.63 8.62 -5.92
C THR A 47 5.99 9.15 -7.31
N CYS A 48 7.27 9.14 -7.70
CA CYS A 48 7.67 9.48 -9.07
C CYS A 48 7.13 8.50 -10.13
N ARG A 49 6.78 7.27 -9.73
CA ARG A 49 6.22 6.22 -10.59
C ARG A 49 4.71 6.06 -10.42
N ILE A 50 4.05 6.91 -9.63
CA ILE A 50 2.62 6.75 -9.30
C ILE A 50 1.70 6.74 -10.51
N GLY A 51 2.11 7.36 -11.63
CA GLY A 51 1.37 7.33 -12.90
C GLY A 51 1.31 5.95 -13.58
N GLN A 52 1.99 4.94 -13.03
CA GLN A 52 1.84 3.53 -13.43
C GLN A 52 0.55 2.89 -12.87
N LEU A 53 -0.08 3.54 -11.89
CA LEU A 53 -1.39 3.14 -11.36
C LEU A 53 -2.46 4.06 -11.96
N SER A 54 -3.60 3.48 -12.28
CA SER A 54 -4.83 4.25 -12.48
C SER A 54 -5.26 4.91 -11.17
N ARG A 55 -6.14 5.91 -11.28
CA ARG A 55 -6.71 6.59 -10.11
C ARG A 55 -7.46 5.62 -9.20
N ASP A 56 -8.16 4.65 -9.79
CA ASP A 56 -9.02 3.74 -9.03
C ASP A 56 -8.16 2.67 -8.32
N GLU A 57 -7.14 2.12 -8.99
CA GLU A 57 -6.14 1.25 -8.33
C GLU A 57 -5.42 1.96 -7.18
N LEU A 58 -5.02 3.23 -7.38
CA LEU A 58 -4.40 4.01 -6.31
C LEU A 58 -5.37 4.24 -5.15
N ALA A 59 -6.64 4.52 -5.44
CA ALA A 59 -7.65 4.73 -4.41
C ALA A 59 -7.88 3.45 -3.59
N GLU A 60 -8.02 2.30 -4.26
CA GLU A 60 -8.15 0.98 -3.61
C GLU A 60 -6.98 0.72 -2.66
N VAL A 61 -5.75 0.90 -3.13
CA VAL A 61 -4.54 0.69 -2.30
C VAL A 61 -4.52 1.64 -1.08
N VAL A 62 -4.93 2.90 -1.26
CA VAL A 62 -5.02 3.85 -0.13
C VAL A 62 -6.11 3.45 0.86
N TYR A 63 -7.25 2.96 0.38
CA TYR A 63 -8.33 2.47 1.23
C TYR A 63 -7.94 1.23 2.01
N ASP A 64 -7.31 0.26 1.36
CA ASP A 64 -6.82 -0.96 2.00
C ASP A 64 -5.76 -0.65 3.06
N ALA A 65 -4.83 0.27 2.74
CA ALA A 65 -3.82 0.72 3.69
C ALA A 65 -4.43 1.44 4.90
N TRP A 66 -5.49 2.22 4.68
CA TRP A 66 -6.24 2.82 5.77
C TRP A 66 -7.00 1.78 6.59
N LEU A 67 -7.68 0.82 5.95
CA LEU A 67 -8.43 -0.25 6.60
C LEU A 67 -7.53 -1.14 7.48
N ALA A 68 -6.31 -1.44 7.03
CA ALA A 68 -5.30 -2.16 7.82
C ALA A 68 -4.91 -1.47 9.14
N ARG A 69 -5.22 -0.17 9.28
CA ARG A 69 -4.87 0.66 10.45
C ARG A 69 -6.08 1.27 11.15
N ALA A 70 -7.24 1.29 10.52
CA ALA A 70 -8.44 1.91 11.04
C ALA A 70 -8.95 1.19 12.30
N SER A 71 -9.66 1.93 13.15
CA SER A 71 -10.38 1.29 14.26
C SER A 71 -11.50 0.39 13.73
N PRO A 72 -11.88 -0.68 14.44
CA PRO A 72 -12.94 -1.59 13.98
C PRO A 72 -14.27 -0.88 13.67
N THR A 73 -14.60 0.17 14.42
CA THR A 73 -15.81 0.98 14.20
C THR A 73 -15.70 1.80 12.91
N ALA A 74 -14.56 2.45 12.67
CA ALA A 74 -14.35 3.26 11.47
C ALA A 74 -14.33 2.37 10.21
N ALA A 75 -13.62 1.25 10.25
CA ALA A 75 -13.56 0.27 9.17
C ALA A 75 -14.96 -0.27 8.83
N ARG A 76 -15.74 -0.70 9.84
CA ARG A 76 -17.10 -1.20 9.62
C ARG A 76 -18.01 -0.17 8.98
N LYS A 77 -17.94 1.09 9.42
CA LYS A 77 -18.72 2.17 8.82
C LYS A 77 -18.33 2.36 7.36
N TRP A 78 -17.03 2.44 7.08
CA TRP A 78 -16.52 2.63 5.72
C TRP A 78 -16.97 1.52 4.77
N LEU A 79 -16.85 0.26 5.19
CA LEU A 79 -17.26 -0.91 4.42
C LEU A 79 -18.79 -0.98 4.21
N ALA A 80 -19.58 -0.45 5.14
CA ALA A 80 -21.04 -0.34 4.96
C ALA A 80 -21.41 0.71 3.91
N ASP A 81 -20.63 1.79 3.81
CA ASP A 81 -20.82 2.86 2.83
C ASP A 81 -20.22 2.50 1.45
N HIS A 82 -19.28 1.54 1.40
CA HIS A 82 -18.54 1.12 0.20
C HIS A 82 -18.50 -0.42 0.09
N PRO A 83 -19.59 -1.08 -0.32
CA PRO A 83 -19.62 -2.52 -0.44
C PRO A 83 -18.69 -2.99 -1.57
N ALA A 84 -17.90 -4.03 -1.29
CA ALA A 84 -16.94 -4.61 -2.25
C ALA A 84 -17.65 -4.98 -3.57
N GLY A 85 -17.14 -4.47 -4.70
CA GLY A 85 -17.65 -4.75 -6.04
C GLY A 85 -18.66 -3.76 -6.62
N SER A 86 -18.68 -2.50 -6.15
CA SER A 86 -19.42 -1.39 -6.81
C SER A 86 -18.58 -0.69 -7.86
#